data_AF-A0AAD9PMZ7-F1
#
_entry.id   AF-A0AAD9PMZ7-F1
#
_cell.length_a   1.000
_cell.length_b   1.000
_cell.length_c   1.000
_cell.angle_alpha   90.00
_cell.angle_beta   90.00
_cell.angle_gamma   90.00
#
_symmetry.space_group_name_H-M   'P 1'
#
loop_
_entity.id
_entity.type
_entity.pdbx_description
1 polymer ?
#
loop_
_entity_poly.entity_id
_entity_poly.type
_entity_poly.pdbx_seq_one_letter_code
_entity_poly.pdbx_strand_id
1 'polypeptide(L)'
;MNEDITSGIAGALDWIVGEIGQFVEVEFAEPLNEPSVTPITRISQDAIPCWTEYKHSGTSDSPIARELPPKFQIHDAINSKIFITDCDPLALEVGCFVAFLDELNKHKSKIALRIERYCGRRLAYEEVEALRCGEILCSRSYNIGSDYVIYAIAPRHSEKYPEASANILNMCVREALKTMIDAGVTTIAFPMSSESELSYPKCDFVNTLLRTLRKWLELPAVASKVQKIFLIGKMTEFYPLVRRYFPRNTNDETLSAEIATTGNEFGELVYEERNIRVSHGPLLQDVAVPKKAPLANFGKDRQGQNDDQYDHYLKLAYSLKRMDIYKELESGNFVYKCGNDDANRPVILFDAYNFTFAQQHNYALAYALATCNRFLQEKFVVVLANLGKFSIQFTYPDASLVKAAGLLVLFRDLCQVLGPTRIQCMGAVYFHRCSWAIKSFAYLVSGLLPDEVWQASIFVGSVGVRWLSIQNPQELGQHLPLKSLVFHQPLL
;
A
#
# COMPACT_ATOMS: atom_id res chain seq x y z
N MET A 1 -39.50 2.97 19.06
CA MET A 1 -38.05 2.76 18.90
C MET A 1 -37.41 3.61 17.80
N ASN A 2 -38.09 3.95 16.69
CA ASN A 2 -37.48 4.76 15.62
C ASN A 2 -37.79 6.27 15.66
N GLU A 3 -38.87 6.72 16.31
CA GLU A 3 -39.09 8.17 16.57
C GLU A 3 -38.12 8.71 17.64
N ASP A 4 -37.68 7.84 18.55
CA ASP A 4 -36.81 8.18 19.69
C ASP A 4 -35.39 8.60 19.28
N ILE A 5 -34.87 8.08 18.15
CA ILE A 5 -33.50 8.37 17.70
C ILE A 5 -33.44 9.75 17.03
N THR A 6 -34.41 10.06 16.15
CA THR A 6 -34.50 11.39 15.53
C THR A 6 -34.87 12.48 16.53
N SER A 7 -35.75 12.18 17.51
CA SER A 7 -36.06 13.13 18.59
C SER A 7 -34.88 13.29 19.55
N GLY A 8 -34.14 12.22 19.83
CA GLY A 8 -32.92 12.25 20.63
C GLY A 8 -31.78 13.02 19.97
N ILE A 9 -31.56 12.86 18.66
CA ILE A 9 -30.56 13.64 17.89
C ILE A 9 -30.97 15.11 17.83
N ALA A 10 -32.25 15.41 17.56
CA ALA A 10 -32.74 16.79 17.56
C ALA A 10 -32.61 17.45 18.94
N GLY A 11 -32.97 16.73 20.02
CA GLY A 11 -32.82 17.23 21.39
C GLY A 11 -31.36 17.42 21.82
N ALA A 12 -30.46 16.53 21.41
CA ALA A 12 -29.02 16.69 21.66
C ALA A 12 -28.42 17.88 20.88
N LEU A 13 -28.85 18.10 19.63
CA LEU A 13 -28.43 19.25 18.84
C LEU A 13 -28.99 20.57 19.40
N ASP A 14 -30.24 20.60 19.85
CA ASP A 14 -30.83 21.78 20.49
C ASP A 14 -30.11 22.15 21.79
N TRP A 15 -29.69 21.16 22.59
CA TRP A 15 -28.87 21.38 23.78
C TRP A 15 -27.48 21.93 23.42
N ILE A 16 -26.78 21.35 22.43
CA ILE A 16 -25.47 21.83 21.96
C ILE A 16 -25.56 23.26 21.41
N VAL A 17 -26.59 23.56 20.62
CA VAL A 17 -26.80 24.89 20.04
C VAL A 17 -27.13 25.91 21.13
N GLY A 18 -27.87 25.51 22.16
CA GLY A 18 -28.25 26.35 23.30
C GLY A 18 -27.11 26.65 24.29
N GLU A 19 -26.25 25.69 24.61
CA GLU A 19 -25.16 25.87 25.60
C GLU A 19 -23.84 26.37 25.01
N ILE A 20 -23.49 25.95 23.78
CA ILE A 20 -22.16 26.22 23.18
C ILE A 20 -22.18 27.44 22.25
N GLY A 21 -23.37 27.94 21.88
CA GLY A 21 -23.53 29.11 21.01
C GLY A 21 -22.92 30.42 21.53
N GLN A 22 -22.46 30.46 22.79
CA GLN A 22 -21.80 31.62 23.41
C GLN A 22 -20.27 31.51 23.48
N PHE A 23 -19.68 30.37 23.15
CA PHE A 23 -18.24 30.16 23.22
C PHE A 23 -17.79 29.25 22.08
N VAL A 24 -17.28 29.80 20.98
CA VAL A 24 -16.18 29.22 20.17
C VAL A 24 -15.78 30.26 19.10
N GLU A 25 -14.70 31.00 19.35
CA GLU A 25 -13.70 31.27 18.32
C GLU A 25 -12.46 30.48 18.74
N VAL A 26 -12.21 29.37 18.05
CA VAL A 26 -10.95 28.63 18.18
C VAL A 26 -10.38 28.55 16.78
N GLU A 27 -9.34 29.36 16.54
CA GLU A 27 -8.46 29.24 15.38
C GLU A 27 -7.67 27.93 15.53
N PHE A 28 -7.76 27.08 14.52
CA PHE A 28 -7.00 25.83 14.46
C PHE A 28 -5.71 26.06 13.68
N ALA A 29 -4.60 25.63 14.27
CA ALA A 29 -3.28 25.66 13.65
C ALA A 29 -3.26 24.84 12.35
N GLU A 30 -2.64 25.42 11.32
CA GLU A 30 -2.42 24.78 10.02
C GLU A 30 -1.62 23.47 10.19
N PRO A 31 -1.99 22.38 9.50
CA PRO A 31 -1.18 21.17 9.52
C PRO A 31 0.19 21.45 8.88
N LEU A 32 1.25 20.98 9.54
CA LEU A 32 2.64 21.11 9.12
C LEU A 32 2.81 20.74 7.62
N ASN A 33 3.46 21.63 6.87
CA ASN A 33 3.84 21.50 5.46
C ASN A 33 4.43 20.12 5.09
N GLU A 34 3.58 19.16 4.72
CA GLU A 34 4.00 17.97 3.99
C GLU A 34 4.04 18.28 2.49
N PRO A 35 5.11 17.94 1.76
CA PRO A 35 5.21 18.23 0.34
C PRO A 35 4.12 17.50 -0.46
N SER A 36 3.52 18.20 -1.44
CA SER A 36 2.48 17.65 -2.31
C SER A 36 2.94 16.37 -3.02
N VAL A 37 2.09 15.35 -3.01
CA VAL A 37 2.38 14.04 -3.61
C VAL A 37 2.00 14.11 -5.08
N THR A 38 2.98 14.13 -5.98
CA THR A 38 2.72 14.12 -7.43
C THR A 38 2.21 12.75 -7.87
N PRO A 39 1.03 12.61 -8.51
CA PRO A 39 0.53 11.31 -8.95
C PRO A 39 1.57 10.54 -9.78
N ILE A 40 1.74 9.26 -9.45
CA ILE A 40 2.64 8.38 -10.18
C ILE A 40 1.95 7.97 -11.49
N THR A 41 2.59 8.31 -12.61
CA THR A 41 2.17 7.79 -13.92
C THR A 41 2.64 6.34 -14.04
N ARG A 42 1.69 5.41 -14.13
CA ARG A 42 2.00 3.98 -14.22
C ARG A 42 2.68 3.63 -15.53
N ILE A 43 3.64 2.71 -15.46
CA ILE A 43 4.42 2.20 -16.59
C ILE A 43 4.06 0.72 -16.75
N SER A 44 3.41 0.41 -17.87
CA SER A 44 3.04 -0.96 -18.22
C SER A 44 4.26 -1.84 -18.44
N GLN A 45 4.17 -3.09 -17.99
CA GLN A 45 5.16 -4.14 -18.20
C GLN A 45 5.50 -4.37 -19.67
N ASP A 46 4.53 -4.17 -20.57
CA ASP A 46 4.68 -4.49 -21.99
C ASP A 46 5.52 -3.45 -22.73
N ALA A 47 5.76 -2.28 -22.12
CA ALA A 47 6.65 -1.27 -22.65
C ALA A 47 8.14 -1.60 -22.43
N ILE A 48 8.45 -2.58 -21.57
CA ILE A 48 9.82 -2.90 -21.15
C ILE A 48 10.34 -4.07 -21.99
N PRO A 49 11.46 -3.89 -22.71
CA PRO A 49 12.01 -4.94 -23.56
C PRO A 49 12.59 -6.09 -22.72
N CYS A 50 12.48 -7.31 -23.27
CA CYS A 50 13.07 -8.48 -22.66
C CYS A 50 14.61 -8.47 -22.78
N TRP A 51 15.29 -9.11 -21.83
CA TRP A 51 16.75 -9.28 -21.85
C TRP A 51 17.28 -9.90 -23.16
N THR A 52 16.51 -10.80 -23.77
CA THR A 52 16.85 -11.43 -25.05
C THR A 52 16.88 -10.46 -26.22
N GLU A 53 16.10 -9.37 -26.15
CA GLU A 53 15.96 -8.38 -27.23
C GLU A 53 17.00 -7.24 -27.13
N TYR A 54 17.62 -7.07 -25.96
CA TYR A 54 18.54 -5.97 -25.72
C TYR A 54 19.81 -6.07 -26.58
N LYS A 55 20.05 -5.07 -27.44
CA LYS A 55 21.28 -4.96 -28.23
C LYS A 55 22.23 -3.97 -27.57
N HIS A 56 23.43 -4.44 -27.21
CA HIS A 56 24.47 -3.57 -26.67
C HIS A 56 25.24 -2.90 -27.82
N SER A 57 25.36 -1.57 -27.76
CA SER A 57 26.06 -0.76 -28.76
C SER A 57 27.54 -0.49 -28.43
N GLY A 58 28.04 -0.98 -27.29
CA GLY A 58 29.42 -0.79 -26.84
C GLY A 58 30.39 -1.88 -27.29
N THR A 59 31.68 -1.61 -27.12
CA THR A 59 32.78 -2.53 -27.45
C THR A 59 32.61 -3.84 -26.70
N SER A 60 32.60 -4.97 -27.42
CA SER A 60 32.48 -6.27 -26.80
C SER A 60 33.69 -6.56 -25.94
N ASP A 61 33.52 -6.63 -24.62
CA ASP A 61 34.54 -7.19 -23.73
C ASP A 61 34.96 -8.56 -24.26
N SER A 62 36.27 -8.71 -24.49
CA SER A 62 36.84 -10.00 -24.88
C SER A 62 37.08 -10.82 -23.62
N PRO A 63 36.64 -12.09 -23.57
CA PRO A 63 36.83 -12.94 -22.40
C PRO A 63 38.33 -13.11 -22.13
N ILE A 64 38.71 -12.87 -20.88
CA ILE A 64 40.10 -13.06 -20.41
C ILE A 64 40.35 -14.55 -20.21
N ALA A 65 39.35 -15.29 -19.74
CA ALA A 65 39.45 -16.69 -19.36
C ALA A 65 38.88 -17.66 -20.41
N ARG A 66 39.39 -17.63 -21.65
CA ARG A 66 38.90 -18.51 -22.74
C ARG A 66 39.05 -20.02 -22.49
N GLU A 67 39.93 -20.40 -21.57
CA GLU A 67 40.25 -21.82 -21.28
C GLU A 67 39.46 -22.41 -20.11
N LEU A 68 38.71 -21.60 -19.35
CA LEU A 68 37.90 -22.08 -18.23
C LEU A 68 36.52 -22.53 -18.72
N PRO A 69 35.96 -23.62 -18.18
CA PRO A 69 34.62 -24.05 -18.53
C PRO A 69 33.58 -22.99 -18.08
N PRO A 70 32.52 -22.75 -18.87
CA PRO A 70 31.48 -21.81 -18.52
C PRO A 70 30.72 -22.26 -17.27
N LYS A 71 30.41 -21.32 -16.38
CA LYS A 71 29.68 -21.57 -15.12
C LYS A 71 28.17 -21.58 -15.31
N PHE A 72 27.67 -20.86 -16.31
CA PHE A 72 26.27 -20.85 -16.68
C PHE A 72 26.13 -21.07 -18.18
N GLN A 73 25.21 -21.95 -18.56
CA GLN A 73 24.87 -22.22 -19.94
C GLN A 73 23.74 -21.30 -20.44
N ILE A 74 23.67 -21.15 -21.77
CA ILE A 74 22.58 -20.45 -22.44
C ILE A 74 21.26 -21.17 -22.14
N HIS A 75 20.27 -20.43 -21.62
CA HIS A 75 18.98 -20.99 -21.25
C HIS A 75 17.84 -20.05 -21.63
N ASP A 76 17.30 -20.21 -22.84
CA ASP A 76 16.34 -19.27 -23.44
C ASP A 76 15.08 -19.07 -22.58
N ALA A 77 14.55 -20.15 -21.99
CA ALA A 77 13.36 -20.06 -21.13
C ALA A 77 13.58 -19.31 -19.82
N ILE A 78 14.82 -19.18 -19.35
CA ILE A 78 15.17 -18.36 -18.18
C ILE A 78 15.41 -16.92 -18.65
N ASN A 79 16.16 -16.76 -19.74
CA ASN A 79 16.48 -15.46 -20.33
C ASN A 79 15.21 -14.68 -20.73
N SER A 80 14.16 -15.36 -21.23
CA SER A 80 12.88 -14.75 -21.60
C SER A 80 12.08 -14.20 -20.42
N LYS A 81 12.48 -14.51 -19.18
CA LYS A 81 11.83 -14.03 -17.95
C LYS A 81 12.50 -12.81 -17.35
N ILE A 82 13.69 -12.43 -17.84
CA ILE A 82 14.45 -11.31 -17.28
C ILE A 82 14.15 -10.06 -18.11
N PHE A 83 13.78 -8.99 -17.41
CA PHE A 83 13.49 -7.67 -17.96
C PHE A 83 14.32 -6.66 -17.18
N ILE A 84 14.87 -5.65 -17.86
CA ILE A 84 15.73 -4.66 -17.21
C ILE A 84 15.26 -3.27 -17.62
N THR A 85 15.10 -2.41 -16.62
CA THR A 85 14.53 -1.07 -16.78
C THR A 85 15.21 -0.09 -15.84
N ASP A 86 15.31 1.16 -16.25
CA ASP A 86 15.77 2.28 -15.43
C ASP A 86 14.61 3.19 -14.97
N CYS A 87 13.37 2.71 -15.13
CA CYS A 87 12.18 3.45 -14.72
C CYS A 87 12.05 3.56 -13.20
N ASP A 88 11.14 4.44 -12.76
CA ASP A 88 10.79 4.58 -11.36
C ASP A 88 10.17 3.27 -10.82
N PRO A 89 10.72 2.67 -9.74
CA PRO A 89 10.19 1.43 -9.17
C PRO A 89 8.73 1.53 -8.72
N LEU A 90 8.28 2.70 -8.27
CA LEU A 90 6.90 2.86 -7.81
C LEU A 90 5.91 3.05 -8.96
N ALA A 91 6.40 3.33 -10.17
CA ALA A 91 5.57 3.50 -11.37
C ALA A 91 5.36 2.19 -12.12
N LEU A 92 6.28 1.24 -11.99
CA LEU A 92 6.27 -0.02 -12.71
C LEU A 92 5.08 -0.90 -12.28
N GLU A 93 4.22 -1.26 -13.23
CA GLU A 93 3.09 -2.15 -12.97
C GLU A 93 3.58 -3.58 -12.74
N VAL A 94 3.60 -4.11 -11.53
CA VAL A 94 4.08 -5.48 -11.23
C VAL A 94 3.30 -6.11 -10.08
N GLY A 95 3.34 -7.44 -9.96
CA GLY A 95 2.73 -8.13 -8.83
C GLY A 95 3.40 -7.75 -7.50
N CYS A 96 4.72 -7.85 -7.43
CA CYS A 96 5.50 -7.50 -6.24
C CYS A 96 6.65 -6.54 -6.54
N PHE A 97 6.86 -5.53 -5.71
CA PHE A 97 8.11 -4.76 -5.66
C PHE A 97 8.89 -5.08 -4.39
N VAL A 98 10.19 -5.36 -4.50
CA VAL A 98 11.06 -5.66 -3.36
C VAL A 98 11.82 -4.41 -2.93
N ALA A 99 11.65 -4.01 -1.68
CA ALA A 99 12.39 -2.94 -1.03
C ALA A 99 13.37 -3.53 0.00
N PHE A 100 14.66 -3.38 -0.22
CA PHE A 100 15.68 -3.82 0.75
C PHE A 100 15.91 -2.74 1.80
N LEU A 101 15.76 -3.10 3.08
CA LEU A 101 15.94 -2.22 4.24
C LEU A 101 17.19 -2.62 5.03
N ASP A 102 17.88 -1.63 5.61
CA ASP A 102 18.97 -1.87 6.57
C ASP A 102 18.41 -2.28 7.94
N GLU A 103 18.94 -3.36 8.52
CA GLU A 103 18.54 -3.87 9.85
C GLU A 103 18.60 -2.81 10.95
N LEU A 104 19.62 -1.95 10.93
CA LEU A 104 19.85 -0.96 11.99
C LEU A 104 19.16 0.39 11.73
N ASN A 105 18.74 0.68 10.49
CA ASN A 105 18.17 1.96 10.08
C ASN A 105 16.85 1.79 9.31
N LYS A 106 16.01 0.84 9.72
CA LYS A 106 14.72 0.52 9.06
C LYS A 106 13.84 1.76 8.80
N HIS A 107 13.86 2.73 9.72
CA HIS A 107 13.06 3.97 9.64
C HIS A 107 13.59 5.05 8.70
N LYS A 108 14.85 4.95 8.28
CA LYS A 108 15.50 5.98 7.45
C LYS A 108 15.42 5.71 5.95
N SER A 109 15.03 4.48 5.58
CA SER A 109 14.98 4.06 4.19
C SER A 109 14.11 5.01 3.37
N LYS A 110 14.75 5.64 2.38
CA LYS A 110 14.09 6.61 1.50
C LYS A 110 13.02 5.95 0.66
N ILE A 111 13.27 4.75 0.14
CA ILE A 111 12.26 4.01 -0.61
C ILE A 111 11.09 3.62 0.28
N ALA A 112 11.32 3.20 1.53
CA ALA A 112 10.23 2.85 2.45
C ALA A 112 9.34 4.06 2.77
N LEU A 113 9.94 5.19 3.11
CA LEU A 113 9.23 6.46 3.34
C LEU A 113 8.46 6.92 2.09
N ARG A 114 9.07 6.74 0.91
CA ARG A 114 8.43 7.05 -0.35
C ARG A 114 7.24 6.13 -0.61
N ILE A 115 7.39 4.82 -0.41
CA ILE A 115 6.30 3.84 -0.53
C ILE A 115 5.16 4.20 0.43
N GLU A 116 5.46 4.50 1.69
CA GLU A 116 4.48 4.91 2.70
C GLU A 116 3.68 6.15 2.25
N ARG A 117 4.40 7.18 1.78
CA ARG A 117 3.80 8.42 1.27
C ARG A 117 2.84 8.14 0.11
N TYR A 118 3.26 7.34 -0.86
CA TYR A 118 2.45 7.08 -2.05
C TYR A 118 1.32 6.07 -1.81
N CYS A 119 1.56 5.03 -1.02
CA CYS A 119 0.54 4.06 -0.62
C CYS A 119 -0.47 4.66 0.36
N GLY A 120 -0.14 5.78 1.01
CA GLY A 120 -0.98 6.41 2.05
C GLY A 120 -1.24 5.48 3.23
N ARG A 121 -0.37 4.49 3.47
CA ARG A 121 -0.41 3.55 4.59
C ARG A 121 0.92 3.65 5.31
N ARG A 122 0.88 4.03 6.58
CA ARG A 122 2.04 4.02 7.44
C ARG A 122 2.60 2.60 7.54
N LEU A 123 3.92 2.47 7.37
CA LEU A 123 4.57 1.18 7.57
C LEU A 123 4.32 0.75 9.02
N ALA A 124 3.98 -0.51 9.24
CA ALA A 124 3.81 -1.08 10.58
C ALA A 124 5.20 -1.18 11.24
N TYR A 125 5.70 -0.06 11.75
CA TYR A 125 7.07 0.07 12.22
C TYR A 125 7.38 -0.91 13.35
N GLU A 126 6.42 -1.21 14.21
CA GLU A 126 6.55 -2.24 15.25
C GLU A 126 6.83 -3.64 14.65
N GLU A 127 6.13 -4.02 13.58
CA GLU A 127 6.32 -5.30 12.88
C GLU A 127 7.68 -5.32 12.16
N VAL A 128 8.04 -4.23 11.49
CA VAL A 128 9.30 -4.11 10.77
C VAL A 128 10.49 -4.08 11.73
N GLU A 129 10.37 -3.44 12.89
CA GLU A 129 11.38 -3.44 13.95
C GLU A 129 11.64 -4.84 14.51
N ALA A 130 10.61 -5.68 14.61
CA ALA A 130 10.75 -7.05 15.09
C ALA A 130 11.51 -7.97 14.11
N LEU A 131 11.56 -7.63 12.82
CA LEU A 131 12.22 -8.45 11.80
C LEU A 131 13.75 -8.47 11.93
N ARG A 132 14.36 -9.61 11.64
CA ARG A 132 15.81 -9.80 11.60
C ARG A 132 16.32 -9.86 10.16
N CYS A 133 17.63 -9.73 10.01
CA CYS A 133 18.33 -9.99 8.75
C CYS A 133 17.83 -11.24 8.01
N GLY A 134 17.38 -11.05 6.78
CA GLY A 134 16.86 -12.09 5.89
C GLY A 134 15.38 -12.44 6.08
N GLU A 135 14.71 -11.87 7.06
CA GLU A 135 13.25 -11.90 7.17
C GLU A 135 12.61 -10.80 6.31
N ILE A 136 11.34 -10.99 5.98
CA ILE A 136 10.60 -10.12 5.07
C ILE A 136 9.20 -9.81 5.62
N LEU A 137 8.68 -8.62 5.29
CA LEU A 137 7.29 -8.23 5.49
C LEU A 137 6.63 -7.97 4.14
N CYS A 138 5.51 -8.63 3.88
CA CYS A 138 4.69 -8.34 2.70
C CYS A 138 3.51 -7.44 3.08
N SER A 139 3.29 -6.38 2.31
CA SER A 139 2.15 -5.48 2.48
C SER A 139 1.54 -5.16 1.12
N ARG A 140 0.22 -4.97 1.08
CA ARG A 140 -0.45 -4.48 -0.14
C ARG A 140 -0.07 -3.03 -0.43
N SER A 141 0.23 -2.76 -1.69
CA SER A 141 0.67 -1.46 -2.17
C SER A 141 -0.37 -0.86 -3.09
N TYR A 142 -1.42 -0.31 -2.49
CA TYR A 142 -2.66 0.07 -3.18
C TYR A 142 -2.49 1.10 -4.31
N ASN A 143 -1.61 2.09 -4.12
CA ASN A 143 -1.60 3.31 -4.93
C ASN A 143 -0.29 3.52 -5.70
N ILE A 144 0.52 2.47 -5.84
CA ILE A 144 1.71 2.46 -6.68
C ILE A 144 1.52 1.43 -7.80
N GLY A 145 2.50 1.30 -8.70
CA GLY A 145 2.43 0.34 -9.81
C GLY A 145 2.42 -1.12 -9.33
N SER A 146 3.02 -1.42 -8.18
CA SER A 146 3.00 -2.79 -7.65
C SER A 146 1.70 -3.13 -6.91
N ASP A 147 1.24 -4.38 -6.94
CA ASP A 147 0.10 -4.84 -6.09
C ASP A 147 0.54 -5.06 -4.62
N TYR A 148 1.74 -5.60 -4.45
CA TYR A 148 2.38 -5.84 -3.16
C TYR A 148 3.78 -5.22 -3.09
N VAL A 149 4.18 -4.80 -1.89
CA VAL A 149 5.55 -4.45 -1.54
C VAL A 149 6.07 -5.46 -0.54
N ILE A 150 7.24 -6.01 -0.85
CA ILE A 150 7.99 -6.90 0.03
C ILE A 150 9.16 -6.11 0.61
N TYR A 151 9.10 -5.82 1.90
CA TYR A 151 10.20 -5.23 2.65
C TYR A 151 11.12 -6.34 3.12
N ALA A 152 12.34 -6.40 2.59
CA ALA A 152 13.32 -7.41 2.96
C ALA A 152 14.45 -6.80 3.79
N ILE A 153 14.72 -7.34 4.97
CA ILE A 153 15.78 -6.83 5.85
C ILE A 153 17.13 -7.37 5.36
N ALA A 154 17.86 -6.54 4.63
CA ALA A 154 19.16 -6.91 4.08
C ALA A 154 20.28 -6.69 5.11
N PRO A 155 21.34 -7.51 5.04
CA PRO A 155 22.48 -7.38 5.94
C PRO A 155 23.36 -6.19 5.53
N ARG A 156 24.11 -5.66 6.50
CA ARG A 156 25.28 -4.83 6.18
C ARG A 156 26.42 -5.70 5.67
N HIS A 157 27.10 -5.22 4.65
CA HIS A 157 28.27 -5.92 4.13
C HIS A 157 29.39 -5.94 5.18
N SER A 158 29.93 -7.12 5.45
CA SER A 158 31.09 -7.29 6.32
C SER A 158 32.32 -7.59 5.48
N GLU A 159 33.32 -6.72 5.49
CA GLU A 159 34.61 -7.02 4.83
C GLU A 159 35.30 -8.25 5.45
N LYS A 160 35.01 -8.53 6.73
CA LYS A 160 35.56 -9.68 7.45
C LYS A 160 34.85 -10.99 7.10
N TYR A 161 33.56 -10.92 6.77
CA TYR A 161 32.71 -12.07 6.48
C TYR A 161 31.78 -11.80 5.28
N PRO A 162 32.34 -11.52 4.09
CA PRO A 162 31.54 -11.13 2.92
C PRO A 162 30.55 -12.23 2.50
N GLU A 163 30.93 -13.50 2.68
CA GLU A 163 30.09 -14.66 2.36
C GLU A 163 28.86 -14.77 3.26
N ALA A 164 29.00 -14.45 4.55
CA ALA A 164 27.89 -14.48 5.48
C ALA A 164 26.83 -13.43 5.11
N SER A 165 27.26 -12.19 4.79
CA SER A 165 26.37 -11.16 4.26
C SER A 165 25.75 -11.55 2.91
N ALA A 166 26.52 -12.20 2.02
CA ALA A 166 25.98 -12.69 0.76
C ALA A 166 24.91 -13.77 0.95
N ASN A 167 25.07 -14.68 1.91
CA ASN A 167 24.10 -15.73 2.20
C ASN A 167 22.80 -15.19 2.80
N ILE A 168 22.87 -14.18 3.67
CA ILE A 168 21.67 -13.51 4.19
C ILE A 168 20.95 -12.76 3.06
N LEU A 169 21.68 -12.12 2.15
CA LEU A 169 21.07 -11.46 0.98
C LEU A 169 20.46 -12.48 0.00
N ASN A 170 21.10 -13.63 -0.23
CA ASN A 170 20.51 -14.77 -0.96
C ASN A 170 19.17 -15.19 -0.30
N MET A 171 19.14 -15.26 1.04
CA MET A 171 17.93 -15.57 1.79
C MET A 171 16.82 -14.53 1.57
N CYS A 172 17.14 -13.22 1.56
CA CYS A 172 16.17 -12.17 1.26
C CYS A 172 15.51 -12.36 -0.11
N VAL A 173 16.31 -12.59 -1.15
CA VAL A 173 15.82 -12.78 -2.53
C VAL A 173 14.96 -14.04 -2.64
N ARG A 174 15.40 -15.12 -1.99
CA ARG A 174 14.66 -16.38 -1.90
C ARG A 174 13.30 -16.22 -1.23
N GLU A 175 13.26 -15.62 -0.04
CA GLU A 175 12.00 -15.42 0.68
C GLU A 175 11.07 -14.48 -0.10
N ALA A 176 11.59 -13.46 -0.79
CA ALA A 176 10.79 -12.59 -1.65
C ALA A 176 10.12 -13.37 -2.80
N LEU A 177 10.84 -14.29 -3.46
CA LEU A 177 10.25 -15.16 -4.50
C LEU A 177 9.16 -16.08 -3.94
N LYS A 178 9.37 -16.65 -2.75
CA LYS A 178 8.35 -17.48 -2.08
C LYS A 178 7.11 -16.67 -1.73
N THR A 179 7.27 -15.50 -1.12
CA THR A 179 6.15 -14.62 -0.78
C THR A 179 5.38 -14.16 -2.02
N MET A 180 6.05 -13.89 -3.14
CA MET A 180 5.39 -13.61 -4.41
C MET A 180 4.51 -14.79 -4.85
N ILE A 181 5.06 -16.01 -4.79
CA ILE A 181 4.35 -17.25 -5.13
C ILE A 181 3.14 -17.47 -4.20
N ASP A 182 3.32 -17.26 -2.89
CA ASP A 182 2.28 -17.46 -1.88
C ASP A 182 1.16 -16.41 -2.00
N ALA A 183 1.50 -15.19 -2.43
CA ALA A 183 0.54 -14.14 -2.77
C ALA A 183 -0.22 -14.41 -4.08
N GLY A 184 0.18 -15.44 -4.85
CA GLY A 184 -0.47 -15.84 -6.10
C GLY A 184 -0.14 -14.93 -7.28
N VAL A 185 0.91 -14.12 -7.21
CA VAL A 185 1.34 -13.23 -8.30
C VAL A 185 2.53 -13.81 -9.06
N THR A 186 2.68 -13.47 -10.34
CA THR A 186 3.65 -14.09 -11.26
C THR A 186 4.79 -13.16 -11.67
N THR A 187 4.75 -11.90 -11.25
CA THR A 187 5.70 -10.86 -11.64
C THR A 187 6.28 -10.14 -10.42
N ILE A 188 7.59 -9.90 -10.45
CA ILE A 188 8.32 -9.29 -9.34
C ILE A 188 9.41 -8.36 -9.84
N ALA A 189 9.64 -7.26 -9.11
CA ALA A 189 10.67 -6.29 -9.40
C ALA A 189 11.71 -6.22 -8.27
N PHE A 190 12.99 -6.27 -8.63
CA PHE A 190 14.12 -6.13 -7.72
C PHE A 190 14.96 -4.91 -8.10
N PRO A 191 15.32 -4.04 -7.14
CA PRO A 191 16.31 -3.00 -7.38
C PRO A 191 17.71 -3.63 -7.53
N MET A 192 18.47 -3.18 -8.53
CA MET A 192 19.88 -3.56 -8.75
C MET A 192 20.87 -2.61 -8.06
N SER A 193 20.38 -1.74 -7.18
CA SER A 193 21.22 -0.95 -6.30
C SER A 193 20.72 -1.11 -4.89
N SER A 194 21.63 -1.39 -3.97
CA SER A 194 21.36 -1.13 -2.57
C SER A 194 21.19 0.38 -2.37
N GLU A 195 20.30 0.78 -1.45
CA GLU A 195 20.28 2.18 -1.00
C GLU A 195 21.65 2.53 -0.39
N SER A 196 22.02 3.81 -0.42
CA SER A 196 23.28 4.30 0.19
C SER A 196 23.40 3.93 1.67
N GLU A 197 22.26 3.65 2.31
CA GLU A 197 22.13 3.35 3.74
C GLU A 197 22.47 1.89 4.08
N LEU A 198 22.34 0.95 3.13
CA LEU A 198 22.61 -0.47 3.36
C LEU A 198 24.12 -0.79 3.47
N SER A 199 25.00 0.16 3.09
CA SER A 199 26.47 -0.01 3.11
C SER A 199 26.93 -1.33 2.47
N TYR A 200 26.32 -1.71 1.35
CA TYR A 200 26.64 -2.92 0.60
C TYR A 200 27.33 -2.55 -0.73
N PRO A 201 28.50 -3.12 -1.08
CA PRO A 201 29.14 -2.86 -2.36
C PRO A 201 28.23 -3.25 -3.53
N LYS A 202 27.99 -2.31 -4.45
CA LYS A 202 27.02 -2.48 -5.55
C LYS A 202 27.24 -3.74 -6.37
N CYS A 203 28.48 -4.00 -6.81
CA CYS A 203 28.78 -5.17 -7.62
C CYS A 203 28.53 -6.48 -6.86
N ASP A 204 28.89 -6.55 -5.58
CA ASP A 204 28.69 -7.75 -4.75
C ASP A 204 27.21 -8.00 -4.46
N PHE A 205 26.44 -6.92 -4.28
CA PHE A 205 24.98 -6.97 -4.13
C PHE A 205 24.35 -7.58 -5.38
N VAL A 206 24.67 -7.02 -6.56
CA VAL A 206 24.11 -7.46 -7.84
C VAL A 206 24.58 -8.88 -8.19
N ASN A 207 25.84 -9.23 -7.93
CA ASN A 207 26.32 -10.60 -8.10
C ASN A 207 25.50 -11.60 -7.28
N THR A 208 25.23 -11.27 -6.01
CA THR A 208 24.43 -12.11 -5.10
C THR A 208 22.98 -12.23 -5.59
N LEU A 209 22.38 -11.11 -5.99
CA LEU A 209 21.03 -11.09 -6.58
C LEU A 209 20.93 -11.95 -7.83
N LEU A 210 21.79 -11.72 -8.83
CA LEU A 210 21.77 -12.42 -10.11
C LEU A 210 22.08 -13.91 -9.95
N ARG A 211 23.04 -14.27 -9.09
CA ARG A 211 23.35 -15.67 -8.75
C ARG A 211 22.12 -16.37 -8.16
N THR A 212 21.47 -15.75 -7.17
CA THR A 212 20.29 -16.32 -6.53
C THR A 212 19.16 -16.48 -7.53
N LEU A 213 18.83 -15.44 -8.30
CA LEU A 213 17.78 -15.49 -9.31
C LEU A 213 18.05 -16.58 -10.36
N ARG A 214 19.29 -16.66 -10.86
CA ARG A 214 19.66 -17.69 -11.84
C ARG A 214 19.45 -19.10 -11.28
N LYS A 215 19.95 -19.37 -10.07
CA LYS A 215 19.82 -20.69 -9.43
C LYS A 215 18.36 -21.02 -9.09
N TRP A 216 17.60 -20.07 -8.58
CA TRP A 216 16.19 -20.26 -8.28
C TRP A 216 15.34 -20.49 -9.54
N LEU A 217 15.66 -19.84 -10.65
CA LEU A 217 14.97 -20.05 -11.93
C LEU A 217 15.36 -21.39 -12.60
N GLU A 218 16.46 -22.03 -12.20
CA GLU A 218 16.80 -23.41 -12.62
C GLU A 218 15.91 -24.44 -11.92
N LEU A 219 15.28 -24.10 -10.79
CA LEU A 219 14.36 -24.99 -10.07
C LEU A 219 12.98 -25.04 -10.76
N PRO A 220 12.49 -26.20 -11.22
CA PRO A 220 11.21 -26.31 -11.95
C PRO A 220 10.00 -25.79 -11.16
N ALA A 221 10.01 -25.98 -9.84
CA ALA A 221 8.94 -25.54 -8.94
C ALA A 221 8.80 -24.01 -8.85
N VAL A 222 9.90 -23.28 -9.08
CA VAL A 222 9.91 -21.81 -9.09
C VAL A 222 9.71 -21.31 -10.51
N ALA A 223 10.42 -21.90 -11.47
CA ALA A 223 10.36 -21.51 -12.87
C ALA A 223 8.93 -21.55 -13.42
N SER A 224 8.13 -22.57 -13.08
CA SER A 224 6.73 -22.67 -13.55
C SER A 224 5.81 -21.56 -13.04
N LYS A 225 6.14 -20.93 -11.91
CA LYS A 225 5.29 -19.90 -11.26
C LYS A 225 5.73 -18.47 -11.58
N VAL A 226 6.99 -18.26 -11.94
CA VAL A 226 7.54 -16.95 -12.28
C VAL A 226 7.43 -16.70 -13.78
N GLN A 227 6.73 -15.62 -14.17
CA GLN A 227 6.58 -15.21 -15.57
C GLN A 227 7.57 -14.11 -15.97
N LYS A 228 7.66 -13.01 -15.21
CA LYS A 228 8.55 -11.88 -15.50
C LYS A 228 9.24 -11.39 -14.22
N ILE A 229 10.55 -11.20 -14.28
CA ILE A 229 11.36 -10.56 -13.25
C ILE A 229 11.92 -9.26 -13.83
N PHE A 230 11.61 -8.14 -13.17
CA PHE A 230 12.12 -6.83 -13.53
C PHE A 230 13.32 -6.49 -12.64
N LEU A 231 14.44 -6.17 -13.26
CA LEU A 231 15.64 -5.68 -12.60
C LEU A 231 15.72 -4.17 -12.81
N ILE A 232 15.64 -3.40 -11.73
CA ILE A 232 15.58 -1.95 -11.79
C ILE A 232 16.97 -1.35 -11.61
N GLY A 233 17.53 -0.83 -12.68
CA GLY A 233 18.84 -0.17 -12.70
C GLY A 233 19.31 0.13 -14.11
N LYS A 234 20.34 0.97 -14.22
CA LYS A 234 20.85 1.42 -15.52
C LYS A 234 21.52 0.28 -16.25
N MET A 235 21.00 -0.05 -17.44
CA MET A 235 21.56 -1.11 -18.28
C MET A 235 23.04 -0.91 -18.62
N THR A 236 23.47 0.33 -18.84
CA THR A 236 24.87 0.66 -19.12
C THR A 236 25.82 0.26 -18.00
N GLU A 237 25.37 0.26 -16.75
CA GLU A 237 26.15 -0.09 -15.56
C GLU A 237 26.16 -1.60 -15.32
N PHE A 238 25.00 -2.26 -15.45
CA PHE A 238 24.83 -3.65 -15.04
C PHE A 238 24.91 -4.67 -16.18
N TYR A 239 24.94 -4.24 -17.45
CA TYR A 239 25.04 -5.12 -18.61
C TYR A 239 26.19 -6.15 -18.51
N PRO A 240 27.43 -5.77 -18.12
CA PRO A 240 28.53 -6.74 -18.02
C PRO A 240 28.30 -7.82 -16.97
N LEU A 241 27.55 -7.53 -15.90
CA LEU A 241 27.23 -8.51 -14.85
C LEU A 241 26.09 -9.42 -15.30
N VAL A 242 24.98 -8.85 -15.80
CA VAL A 242 23.79 -9.63 -16.20
C VAL A 242 24.13 -10.69 -17.24
N ARG A 243 24.91 -10.35 -18.27
CA ARG A 243 25.28 -11.29 -19.34
C ARG A 243 26.11 -12.48 -18.86
N ARG A 244 26.82 -12.37 -17.73
CA ARG A 244 27.59 -13.47 -17.15
C ARG A 244 26.68 -14.51 -16.48
N TYR A 245 25.56 -14.10 -15.87
CA TYR A 245 24.60 -15.00 -15.22
C TYR A 245 23.48 -15.47 -16.15
N PHE A 246 23.12 -14.66 -17.14
CA PHE A 246 22.06 -14.92 -18.13
C PHE A 246 22.63 -14.86 -19.56
N PRO A 247 23.51 -15.81 -19.93
CA PRO A 247 24.18 -15.78 -21.22
C PRO A 247 23.20 -16.01 -22.38
N ARG A 248 23.35 -15.23 -23.46
CA ARG A 248 22.48 -15.29 -24.66
C ARG A 248 23.18 -15.85 -25.89
N ASN A 249 24.51 -15.90 -25.86
CA ASN A 249 25.35 -16.36 -26.95
C ASN A 249 26.63 -16.98 -26.38
N THR A 250 27.42 -17.64 -27.22
CA THR A 250 28.65 -18.32 -26.82
C THR A 250 29.67 -17.39 -26.17
N ASN A 251 29.72 -16.10 -26.55
CA ASN A 251 30.61 -15.14 -25.91
C ASN A 251 30.19 -14.86 -24.46
N ASP A 252 28.89 -14.63 -24.22
CA ASP A 252 28.34 -14.45 -22.86
C ASP A 252 28.59 -15.70 -22.00
N GLU A 253 28.43 -16.89 -22.59
CA GLU A 253 28.70 -18.16 -21.94
C GLU A 253 30.16 -18.27 -21.52
N THR A 254 31.13 -17.91 -22.38
CA THR A 254 32.55 -17.87 -21.99
C THR A 254 32.84 -16.86 -20.88
N LEU A 255 32.16 -15.70 -20.86
CA LEU A 255 32.31 -14.71 -19.80
C LEU A 255 31.74 -15.18 -18.46
N SER A 256 30.79 -16.13 -18.47
CA SER A 256 30.29 -16.74 -17.23
C SER A 256 31.40 -17.45 -16.44
N ALA A 257 32.45 -17.93 -17.11
CA ALA A 257 33.59 -18.58 -16.48
C ALA A 257 34.35 -17.66 -15.50
N GLU A 258 34.27 -16.34 -15.71
CA GLU A 258 34.93 -15.32 -14.87
C GLU A 258 34.19 -15.03 -13.55
N ILE A 259 32.98 -15.56 -13.35
CA ILE A 259 32.26 -15.41 -12.08
C ILE A 259 33.06 -16.11 -10.99
N ALA A 260 33.29 -15.48 -9.84
CA ALA A 260 34.10 -16.09 -8.77
C ALA A 260 33.50 -17.42 -8.26
N THR A 261 32.21 -17.44 -7.94
CA THR A 261 31.52 -18.60 -7.38
C THR A 261 30.03 -18.64 -7.79
N THR A 262 29.53 -19.82 -8.11
CA THR A 262 28.12 -20.06 -8.45
C THR A 262 27.26 -20.37 -7.23
N GLY A 263 27.88 -20.61 -6.07
CA GLY A 263 27.22 -21.18 -4.90
C GLY A 263 26.72 -22.61 -5.13
N ASN A 264 25.97 -23.12 -4.16
CA ASN A 264 25.25 -24.40 -4.23
C ASN A 264 24.01 -24.29 -5.17
N GLU A 265 23.16 -25.32 -5.16
CA GLU A 265 21.92 -25.37 -5.96
C GLU A 265 20.93 -24.22 -5.66
N PHE A 266 21.04 -23.58 -4.49
CA PHE A 266 20.23 -22.42 -4.09
C PHE A 266 20.98 -21.08 -4.20
N GLY A 267 22.23 -21.09 -4.68
CA GLY A 267 23.09 -19.91 -4.82
C GLY A 267 23.82 -19.49 -3.53
N GLU A 268 23.79 -20.32 -2.48
CA GLU A 268 24.49 -20.07 -1.21
C GLU A 268 25.98 -20.43 -1.29
N LEU A 269 26.79 -19.65 -0.60
CA LEU A 269 28.22 -19.85 -0.48
C LEU A 269 28.48 -20.79 0.71
N VAL A 270 28.80 -22.04 0.42
CA VAL A 270 29.13 -23.07 1.42
C VAL A 270 30.64 -23.26 1.46
N TYR A 271 31.21 -23.24 2.66
CA TYR A 271 32.56 -23.73 2.91
C TYR A 271 32.48 -25.19 3.35
N GLU A 272 33.36 -26.05 2.82
CA GLU A 272 33.66 -27.30 3.51
C GLU A 272 34.33 -26.92 4.84
N GLU A 273 33.65 -27.11 5.96
CA GLU A 273 34.27 -26.99 7.27
C GLU A 273 35.49 -27.92 7.27
N ARG A 274 36.67 -27.37 7.61
CA ARG A 274 37.84 -28.19 7.93
C ARG A 274 37.36 -29.24 8.92
N ASN A 275 37.41 -30.52 8.56
CA ASN A 275 37.14 -31.64 9.44
C ASN A 275 38.04 -31.52 10.68
N ILE A 276 37.58 -30.81 11.72
CA ILE A 276 38.20 -30.84 13.02
C ILE A 276 37.80 -32.20 13.59
N ARG A 277 38.76 -33.13 13.55
CA ARG A 277 38.64 -34.43 14.20
C ARG A 277 38.49 -34.17 15.69
N VAL A 278 37.26 -34.08 16.18
CA VAL A 278 36.97 -33.94 17.61
C VAL A 278 37.35 -35.26 18.28
N SER A 279 38.57 -35.33 18.81
CA SER A 279 38.96 -36.38 19.75
C SER A 279 38.16 -36.19 21.04
N HIS A 280 37.10 -36.99 21.19
CA HIS A 280 36.47 -37.46 22.42
C HIS A 280 36.73 -36.61 23.69
N GLY A 281 35.79 -35.70 23.98
CA GLY A 281 35.57 -35.09 25.31
C GLY A 281 34.27 -35.63 25.93
N PRO A 282 34.15 -35.68 27.26
CA PRO A 282 33.32 -36.64 27.97
C PRO A 282 31.81 -36.39 27.84
N LEU A 283 31.08 -37.50 27.81
CA LEU A 283 29.61 -37.60 27.77
C LEU A 283 28.97 -36.79 28.92
N LEU A 284 28.41 -35.63 28.59
CA LEU A 284 27.42 -34.98 29.43
C LEU A 284 26.03 -35.39 28.92
N GLN A 285 25.25 -35.95 29.84
CA GLN A 285 23.89 -36.45 29.62
C GLN A 285 22.99 -35.41 28.96
N ASP A 286 22.28 -35.85 27.92
CA ASP A 286 21.19 -35.13 27.27
C ASP A 286 20.10 -34.77 28.30
N VAL A 287 20.10 -33.52 28.76
CA VAL A 287 18.93 -32.93 29.40
C VAL A 287 18.00 -32.47 28.28
N ALA A 288 16.97 -33.26 28.01
CA ALA A 288 15.94 -32.96 27.04
C ALA A 288 15.25 -31.63 27.39
N VAL A 289 15.58 -30.57 26.65
CA VAL A 289 14.82 -29.32 26.63
C VAL A 289 13.54 -29.58 25.82
N PRO A 290 12.33 -29.41 26.38
CA PRO A 290 11.11 -29.64 25.63
C PRO A 290 11.01 -28.60 24.51
N LYS A 291 10.92 -29.08 23.26
CA LYS A 291 10.61 -28.28 22.08
C LYS A 291 9.24 -27.66 22.26
N LYS A 292 9.19 -26.36 22.56
CA LYS A 292 7.96 -25.57 22.40
C LYS A 292 7.70 -25.46 20.90
N ALA A 293 6.65 -26.12 20.44
CA ALA A 293 6.06 -25.88 19.12
C ALA A 293 5.74 -24.38 18.99
N PRO A 294 5.87 -23.78 17.79
CA PRO A 294 5.35 -22.45 17.57
C PRO A 294 3.85 -22.51 17.83
N LEU A 295 3.41 -21.74 18.82
CA LEU A 295 1.99 -21.47 19.03
C LEU A 295 1.51 -20.78 17.75
N ALA A 296 0.74 -21.50 16.95
CA ALA A 296 -0.18 -20.88 16.01
C ALA A 296 -1.08 -19.96 16.85
N ASN A 297 -0.79 -18.66 16.82
CA ASN A 297 -1.69 -17.64 17.33
C ASN A 297 -2.91 -17.64 16.41
N PHE A 298 -3.88 -18.51 16.70
CA PHE A 298 -5.25 -18.27 16.30
C PHE A 298 -5.66 -16.94 16.91
N GLY A 299 -6.05 -16.02 16.03
CA GLY A 299 -6.43 -14.66 16.36
C GLY A 299 -7.45 -14.62 17.47
N LYS A 300 -7.19 -13.78 18.46
CA LYS A 300 -8.12 -13.44 19.54
C LYS A 300 -9.45 -12.99 18.96
N ASP A 301 -10.49 -13.72 19.34
CA ASP A 301 -11.94 -13.49 19.48
C ASP A 301 -12.54 -12.05 19.48
N ARG A 302 -12.00 -11.12 18.68
CA ARG A 302 -12.63 -9.81 18.38
C ARG A 302 -12.91 -9.59 16.90
N GLN A 303 -12.29 -10.38 16.01
CA GLN A 303 -12.49 -10.28 14.55
C GLN A 303 -13.82 -10.89 14.09
N GLY A 304 -14.32 -11.94 14.76
CA GLY A 304 -15.54 -12.64 14.37
C GLY A 304 -16.78 -11.74 14.30
N GLN A 305 -16.98 -10.86 15.28
CA GLN A 305 -18.18 -9.99 15.31
C GLN A 305 -18.23 -8.97 14.17
N ASN A 306 -17.10 -8.39 13.76
CA ASN A 306 -17.07 -7.38 12.70
C ASN A 306 -17.20 -8.02 11.31
N ASP A 307 -16.58 -9.18 11.10
CA ASP A 307 -16.75 -9.90 9.83
C ASP A 307 -18.17 -10.48 9.68
N ASP A 308 -18.82 -10.90 10.78
CA ASP A 308 -20.23 -11.31 10.77
C ASP A 308 -21.17 -10.16 10.37
N GLN A 309 -20.93 -8.95 10.88
CA GLN A 309 -21.72 -7.75 10.52
C GLN A 309 -21.48 -7.33 9.06
N TYR A 310 -20.21 -7.33 8.61
CA TYR A 310 -19.87 -7.03 7.23
C TYR A 310 -20.57 -7.97 6.25
N ASP A 311 -20.51 -9.28 6.50
CA ASP A 311 -21.17 -10.29 5.67
C ASP A 311 -22.69 -10.14 5.67
N HIS A 312 -23.28 -9.80 6.81
CA HIS A 312 -24.71 -9.52 6.92
C HIS A 312 -25.12 -8.35 6.01
N TYR A 313 -24.45 -7.19 6.13
CA TYR A 313 -24.78 -6.01 5.33
C TYR A 313 -24.45 -6.18 3.86
N LEU A 314 -23.42 -6.95 3.52
CA LEU A 314 -23.09 -7.28 2.13
C LEU A 314 -24.18 -8.14 1.49
N LYS A 315 -24.68 -9.17 2.20
CA LYS A 315 -25.83 -9.98 1.76
C LYS A 315 -27.10 -9.15 1.63
N LEU A 316 -27.33 -8.23 2.57
CA LEU A 316 -28.44 -7.28 2.50
C LEU A 316 -28.33 -6.41 1.25
N ALA A 317 -27.14 -5.89 0.93
CA ALA A 317 -26.93 -5.06 -0.25
C ALA A 317 -27.17 -5.81 -1.57
N TYR A 318 -26.80 -7.08 -1.66
CA TYR A 318 -27.15 -7.92 -2.82
C TYR A 318 -28.66 -8.16 -2.95
N SER A 319 -29.35 -8.29 -1.83
CA SER A 319 -30.81 -8.47 -1.80
C SER A 319 -31.54 -7.17 -2.14
N LEU A 320 -30.98 -6.03 -1.70
CA LEU A 320 -31.53 -4.70 -1.90
C LEU A 320 -31.73 -4.38 -3.38
N LYS A 321 -30.82 -4.80 -4.27
CA LYS A 321 -30.93 -4.60 -5.73
C LYS A 321 -32.23 -5.14 -6.35
N ARG A 322 -32.93 -6.05 -5.67
CA ARG A 322 -34.20 -6.65 -6.11
C ARG A 322 -35.44 -5.99 -5.47
N MET A 323 -35.25 -5.02 -4.59
CA MET A 323 -36.31 -4.32 -3.86
C MET A 323 -36.59 -2.95 -4.50
N ASP A 324 -37.83 -2.48 -4.42
CA ASP A 324 -38.23 -1.19 -5.03
C ASP A 324 -37.52 0.02 -4.40
N ILE A 325 -37.24 -0.04 -3.11
CA ILE A 325 -36.48 0.96 -2.34
C ILE A 325 -35.08 1.25 -2.92
N TYR A 326 -34.49 0.31 -3.67
CA TYR A 326 -33.19 0.52 -4.30
C TYR A 326 -33.23 1.67 -5.31
N LYS A 327 -34.33 1.81 -6.06
CA LYS A 327 -34.49 2.92 -7.02
C LYS A 327 -34.57 4.27 -6.32
N GLU A 328 -35.22 4.30 -5.15
CA GLU A 328 -35.28 5.50 -4.31
C GLU A 328 -33.87 5.87 -3.80
N LEU A 329 -33.13 4.90 -3.26
CA LEU A 329 -31.75 5.10 -2.79
C LEU A 329 -30.79 5.54 -3.91
N GLU A 330 -30.92 4.94 -5.10
CA GLU A 330 -30.14 5.28 -6.29
C GLU A 330 -30.46 6.69 -6.80
N SER A 331 -31.75 7.04 -6.88
CA SER A 331 -32.19 8.39 -7.26
C SER A 331 -31.81 9.46 -6.23
N GLY A 332 -31.71 9.05 -4.96
CA GLY A 332 -31.38 9.92 -3.84
C GLY A 332 -29.97 10.49 -3.91
N ASN A 333 -29.03 9.88 -4.64
CA ASN A 333 -27.67 10.40 -4.89
C ASN A 333 -26.92 10.91 -3.64
N PHE A 334 -27.22 10.35 -2.47
CA PHE A 334 -26.59 10.77 -1.22
C PHE A 334 -25.21 10.13 -1.03
N VAL A 335 -24.87 9.06 -1.77
CA VAL A 335 -23.55 8.43 -1.78
C VAL A 335 -23.18 7.98 -3.19
N TYR A 336 -22.04 8.43 -3.70
CA TYR A 336 -21.57 8.06 -5.04
C TYR A 336 -20.06 8.34 -5.22
N LYS A 337 -19.42 7.66 -6.19
CA LYS A 337 -18.05 8.01 -6.62
C LYS A 337 -18.11 9.31 -7.43
N CYS A 338 -17.50 10.39 -6.94
CA CYS A 338 -17.51 11.68 -7.62
C CYS A 338 -16.33 11.86 -8.60
N GLY A 339 -15.22 11.16 -8.38
CA GLY A 339 -14.02 11.28 -9.20
C GLY A 339 -12.82 10.55 -8.59
N ASN A 340 -11.63 10.98 -8.99
CA ASN A 340 -10.37 10.57 -8.38
C ASN A 340 -9.67 11.83 -7.86
N ASP A 341 -8.91 11.71 -6.76
CA ASP A 341 -8.10 12.81 -6.23
C ASP A 341 -6.77 12.97 -7.00
N ASP A 342 -5.95 13.94 -6.59
CA ASP A 342 -4.63 14.18 -7.18
C ASP A 342 -3.71 12.95 -7.09
N ALA A 343 -3.90 12.05 -6.13
CA ALA A 343 -3.14 10.81 -6.02
C ALA A 343 -3.79 9.64 -6.81
N ASN A 344 -4.78 9.93 -7.65
CA ASN A 344 -5.60 9.00 -8.42
C ASN A 344 -6.43 8.01 -7.58
N ARG A 345 -6.70 8.33 -6.32
CA ARG A 345 -7.54 7.53 -5.41
C ARG A 345 -9.02 7.83 -5.68
N PRO A 346 -9.91 6.83 -5.75
CA PRO A 346 -11.35 7.08 -5.89
C PRO A 346 -11.88 7.92 -4.72
N VAL A 347 -12.63 8.97 -5.05
CA VAL A 347 -13.30 9.85 -4.09
C VAL A 347 -14.78 9.48 -4.01
N ILE A 348 -15.21 9.05 -2.83
CA ILE A 348 -16.58 8.69 -2.50
C ILE A 348 -17.20 9.85 -1.74
N LEU A 349 -18.21 10.48 -2.32
CA LEU A 349 -18.90 11.61 -1.74
C LEU A 349 -20.17 11.14 -1.05
N PHE A 350 -20.37 11.59 0.19
CA PHE A 350 -21.59 11.47 0.96
C PHE A 350 -22.20 12.86 1.11
N ASP A 351 -23.39 13.08 0.55
CA ASP A 351 -24.04 14.39 0.51
C ASP A 351 -25.17 14.48 1.54
N ALA A 352 -24.98 15.31 2.57
CA ALA A 352 -25.98 15.51 3.62
C ALA A 352 -27.23 16.23 3.11
N TYR A 353 -27.12 17.07 2.07
CA TYR A 353 -28.28 17.76 1.52
C TYR A 353 -29.30 16.77 0.94
N ASN A 354 -28.78 15.75 0.25
CA ASN A 354 -29.54 14.72 -0.43
C ASN A 354 -29.89 13.52 0.47
N PHE A 355 -29.31 13.44 1.68
CA PHE A 355 -29.62 12.39 2.62
C PHE A 355 -31.04 12.53 3.19
N THR A 356 -31.94 11.61 2.81
CA THR A 356 -33.35 11.60 3.26
C THR A 356 -33.75 10.27 3.92
N PHE A 357 -32.81 9.33 4.02
CA PHE A 357 -33.06 7.93 4.42
C PHE A 357 -32.79 7.65 5.90
N ALA A 358 -32.85 8.68 6.77
CA ALA A 358 -32.57 8.53 8.19
C ALA A 358 -33.49 7.49 8.87
N GLN A 359 -34.74 7.36 8.42
CA GLN A 359 -35.69 6.37 8.94
C GLN A 359 -35.49 4.95 8.36
N GLN A 360 -34.78 4.82 7.24
CA GLN A 360 -34.48 3.56 6.56
C GLN A 360 -32.98 3.23 6.67
N HIS A 361 -32.42 3.47 7.86
CA HIS A 361 -30.98 3.47 8.11
C HIS A 361 -30.27 2.19 7.63
N ASN A 362 -30.80 0.99 7.93
CA ASN A 362 -30.16 -0.27 7.55
C ASN A 362 -30.04 -0.44 6.02
N TYR A 363 -31.02 0.05 5.26
CA TYR A 363 -30.98 0.01 3.80
C TYR A 363 -30.02 1.05 3.23
N ALA A 364 -29.99 2.26 3.81
CA ALA A 364 -29.01 3.28 3.46
C ALA A 364 -27.58 2.81 3.75
N LEU A 365 -27.37 2.08 4.86
CA LEU A 365 -26.08 1.54 5.28
C LEU A 365 -25.60 0.43 4.33
N ALA A 366 -26.48 -0.50 3.99
CA ALA A 366 -26.19 -1.54 2.99
C ALA A 366 -25.88 -0.95 1.60
N TYR A 367 -26.61 0.10 1.19
CA TYR A 367 -26.38 0.80 -0.07
C TYR A 367 -25.04 1.54 -0.08
N ALA A 368 -24.72 2.27 1.00
CA ALA A 368 -23.43 2.92 1.17
C ALA A 368 -22.27 1.92 1.18
N LEU A 369 -22.43 0.79 1.90
CA LEU A 369 -21.47 -0.31 1.90
C LEU A 369 -21.25 -0.84 0.49
N ALA A 370 -22.29 -1.12 -0.30
CA ALA A 370 -22.13 -1.61 -1.67
C ALA A 370 -21.41 -0.61 -2.58
N THR A 371 -21.69 0.69 -2.43
CA THR A 371 -20.98 1.75 -3.17
C THR A 371 -19.50 1.78 -2.81
N CYS A 372 -19.16 1.69 -1.52
CA CYS A 372 -17.78 1.63 -1.04
C CYS A 372 -17.09 0.31 -1.38
N ASN A 373 -17.82 -0.81 -1.37
CA ASN A 373 -17.28 -2.17 -1.46
C ASN A 373 -16.42 -2.38 -2.71
N ARG A 374 -16.80 -1.74 -3.82
CA ARG A 374 -16.05 -1.77 -5.07
C ARG A 374 -14.64 -1.20 -4.94
N PHE A 375 -14.40 -0.34 -3.95
CA PHE A 375 -13.15 0.38 -3.75
C PHE A 375 -12.44 -0.02 -2.46
N LEU A 376 -12.99 -0.93 -1.65
CA LEU A 376 -12.35 -1.39 -0.40
C LEU A 376 -11.05 -2.19 -0.63
N GLN A 377 -10.78 -2.59 -1.87
CA GLN A 377 -9.53 -3.22 -2.26
C GLN A 377 -8.44 -2.21 -2.64
N GLU A 378 -8.80 -0.93 -2.80
CA GLU A 378 -7.92 0.18 -3.16
C GLU A 378 -7.97 1.25 -2.06
N LYS A 379 -6.99 2.17 -2.02
CA LYS A 379 -7.10 3.34 -1.15
C LYS A 379 -8.15 4.29 -1.71
N PHE A 380 -9.10 4.73 -0.89
CA PHE A 380 -10.15 5.65 -1.32
C PHE A 380 -10.29 6.82 -0.35
N VAL A 381 -10.81 7.94 -0.84
CA VAL A 381 -11.07 9.15 -0.06
C VAL A 381 -12.57 9.27 0.17
N VAL A 382 -12.96 9.68 1.38
CA VAL A 382 -14.36 9.99 1.69
C VAL A 382 -14.54 11.49 1.83
N VAL A 383 -15.59 12.03 1.23
CA VAL A 383 -15.99 13.44 1.40
C VAL A 383 -17.39 13.49 1.97
N LEU A 384 -17.53 13.99 3.19
CA LEU A 384 -18.81 14.29 3.83
C LEU A 384 -19.17 15.76 3.51
N ALA A 385 -20.08 15.96 2.56
CA ALA A 385 -20.39 17.25 1.98
C ALA A 385 -21.71 17.85 2.47
N ASN A 386 -21.81 19.19 2.39
CA ASN A 386 -23.01 19.97 2.69
C ASN A 386 -23.55 19.76 4.10
N LEU A 387 -22.64 19.57 5.06
CA LEU A 387 -23.02 19.26 6.42
C LEU A 387 -23.81 20.42 7.07
N GLY A 388 -23.58 21.69 6.72
CA GLY A 388 -24.43 22.79 7.20
C GLY A 388 -24.56 23.95 6.20
N LYS A 389 -25.64 24.73 6.35
CA LYS A 389 -25.71 26.11 5.85
C LYS A 389 -25.15 27.04 6.92
N PHE A 390 -24.32 28.00 6.53
CA PHE A 390 -24.02 29.14 7.40
C PHE A 390 -25.22 30.08 7.35
N SER A 391 -26.15 29.96 8.30
CA SER A 391 -27.25 30.92 8.49
C SER A 391 -27.02 31.64 9.81
N ILE A 392 -27.02 32.98 9.76
CA ILE A 392 -26.83 33.87 10.92
C ILE A 392 -28.12 33.96 11.78
N GLN A 393 -29.23 33.36 11.32
CA GLN A 393 -30.49 33.30 12.07
C GLN A 393 -30.63 31.96 12.80
N PHE A 394 -30.47 32.00 14.12
CA PHE A 394 -30.77 30.92 15.06
C PHE A 394 -32.29 30.72 15.17
N THR A 395 -32.91 29.97 14.27
CA THR A 395 -34.34 29.64 14.39
C THR A 395 -34.58 28.18 14.01
N TYR A 396 -34.86 27.33 15.01
CA TYR A 396 -35.10 25.88 14.93
C TYR A 396 -33.95 25.05 14.29
N PRO A 397 -33.84 23.74 14.56
CA PRO A 397 -32.90 22.91 13.81
C PRO A 397 -33.35 22.88 12.34
N ASP A 398 -32.64 23.63 11.50
CA ASP A 398 -32.81 23.58 10.05
C ASP A 398 -32.84 22.11 9.62
N ALA A 399 -33.76 21.75 8.72
CA ALA A 399 -33.85 20.38 8.19
C ALA A 399 -32.51 19.86 7.62
N SER A 400 -31.57 20.75 7.29
CA SER A 400 -30.19 20.43 6.92
C SER A 400 -29.36 19.83 8.06
N LEU A 401 -29.51 20.32 9.30
CA LEU A 401 -28.78 19.82 10.48
C LEU A 401 -29.18 18.38 10.82
N VAL A 402 -30.48 18.08 10.78
CA VAL A 402 -30.98 16.72 11.05
C VAL A 402 -30.47 15.73 10.01
N LYS A 403 -30.46 16.12 8.72
CA LYS A 403 -29.91 15.29 7.66
C LYS A 403 -28.40 15.08 7.82
N ALA A 404 -27.66 16.12 8.16
CA ALA A 404 -26.22 16.01 8.36
C ALA A 404 -25.86 15.13 9.57
N ALA A 405 -26.56 15.27 10.69
CA ALA A 405 -26.38 14.40 11.84
C ALA A 405 -26.73 12.95 11.51
N GLY A 406 -27.83 12.71 10.78
CA GLY A 406 -28.19 11.38 10.29
C GLY A 406 -27.14 10.77 9.36
N LEU A 407 -26.52 11.57 8.49
CA LEU A 407 -25.44 11.13 7.62
C LEU A 407 -24.16 10.79 8.41
N LEU A 408 -23.82 11.56 9.44
CA LEU A 408 -22.68 11.27 10.31
C LEU A 408 -22.87 9.97 11.09
N VAL A 409 -24.08 9.72 11.57
CA VAL A 409 -24.46 8.45 12.19
C VAL A 409 -24.31 7.29 11.20
N LEU A 410 -24.81 7.45 9.96
CA LEU A 410 -24.63 6.47 8.90
C LEU A 410 -23.15 6.19 8.61
N PHE A 411 -22.34 7.24 8.53
CA PHE A 411 -20.90 7.10 8.27
C PHE A 411 -20.17 6.40 9.41
N ARG A 412 -20.51 6.71 10.67
CA ARG A 412 -20.01 5.98 11.85
C ARG A 412 -20.33 4.50 11.76
N ASP A 413 -21.58 4.15 11.50
CA ASP A 413 -22.04 2.76 11.44
C ASP A 413 -21.40 2.02 10.24
N LEU A 414 -21.17 2.73 9.13
CA LEU A 414 -20.39 2.20 8.01
C LEU A 414 -18.95 1.86 8.43
N CYS A 415 -18.26 2.75 9.15
CA CYS A 415 -16.92 2.46 9.67
C CYS A 415 -16.93 1.22 10.57
N GLN A 416 -17.90 1.09 11.48
CA GLN A 416 -18.03 -0.09 12.34
C GLN A 416 -18.19 -1.38 11.52
N VAL A 417 -19.06 -1.37 10.51
CA VAL A 417 -19.29 -2.51 9.61
C VAL A 417 -18.07 -2.85 8.76
N LEU A 418 -17.29 -1.84 8.32
CA LEU A 418 -16.05 -2.08 7.58
C LEU A 418 -14.99 -2.77 8.45
N GLY A 419 -14.93 -2.40 9.73
CA GLY A 419 -13.96 -2.92 10.68
C GLY A 419 -12.52 -2.43 10.41
N PRO A 420 -11.57 -2.74 11.32
CA PRO A 420 -10.23 -2.16 11.32
C PRO A 420 -9.44 -2.50 10.05
N THR A 421 -9.60 -3.72 9.51
CA THR A 421 -8.88 -4.18 8.32
C THR A 421 -9.23 -3.35 7.07
N ARG A 422 -10.52 -3.01 6.88
CA ARG A 422 -11.00 -2.32 5.67
C ARG A 422 -10.93 -0.80 5.82
N ILE A 423 -11.07 -0.29 7.05
CA ILE A 423 -10.87 1.13 7.38
C ILE A 423 -9.47 1.60 7.00
N GLN A 424 -8.45 0.74 7.12
CA GLN A 424 -7.09 1.08 6.70
C GLN A 424 -6.99 1.48 5.22
N CYS A 425 -7.98 1.15 4.38
CA CYS A 425 -8.03 1.58 2.99
C CYS A 425 -8.64 2.99 2.80
N MET A 426 -9.20 3.59 3.84
CA MET A 426 -9.65 4.98 3.81
C MET A 426 -8.43 5.90 3.98
N GLY A 427 -8.08 6.64 2.93
CA GLY A 427 -6.85 7.45 2.88
C GLY A 427 -7.00 8.86 3.49
N ALA A 428 -8.21 9.44 3.42
CA ALA A 428 -8.55 10.73 4.02
C ALA A 428 -10.07 10.86 4.13
N VAL A 429 -10.56 11.62 5.11
CA VAL A 429 -11.97 11.97 5.28
C VAL A 429 -12.13 13.48 5.33
N TYR A 430 -12.75 14.07 4.31
CA TYR A 430 -12.97 15.52 4.25
C TYR A 430 -14.38 15.87 4.73
N PHE A 431 -14.47 16.79 5.69
CA PHE A 431 -15.72 17.39 6.13
C PHE A 431 -15.89 18.76 5.47
N HIS A 432 -16.80 18.88 4.51
CA HIS A 432 -17.00 20.10 3.72
C HIS A 432 -18.28 20.85 4.11
N ARG A 433 -18.18 22.19 4.21
CA ARG A 433 -19.26 23.09 4.68
C ARG A 433 -19.81 22.66 6.05
N CYS A 434 -18.91 22.38 6.98
CA CYS A 434 -19.26 21.97 8.33
C CYS A 434 -19.57 23.20 9.21
N SER A 435 -20.80 23.32 9.71
CA SER A 435 -21.15 24.36 10.69
C SER A 435 -20.47 24.09 12.03
N TRP A 436 -20.29 25.10 12.88
CA TRP A 436 -19.67 24.94 14.20
C TRP A 436 -20.45 23.92 15.06
N ALA A 437 -21.79 23.94 15.01
CA ALA A 437 -22.63 22.97 15.72
C ALA A 437 -22.39 21.53 15.25
N ILE A 438 -22.15 21.32 13.94
CA ILE A 438 -21.84 19.99 13.41
C ILE A 438 -20.39 19.61 13.66
N LYS A 439 -19.46 20.55 13.71
CA LYS A 439 -18.10 20.26 14.20
C LYS A 439 -18.18 19.74 15.63
N SER A 440 -18.88 20.43 16.52
CA SER A 440 -19.08 20.00 17.92
C SER A 440 -19.78 18.64 18.01
N PHE A 441 -20.83 18.42 17.21
CA PHE A 441 -21.49 17.11 17.13
C PHE A 441 -20.57 16.02 16.56
N ALA A 442 -19.76 16.34 15.55
CA ALA A 442 -18.76 15.42 15.00
C ALA A 442 -17.67 15.08 16.01
N TYR A 443 -17.26 16.01 16.89
CA TYR A 443 -16.38 15.74 18.03
C TYR A 443 -17.04 14.88 19.11
N LEU A 444 -18.34 15.03 19.34
CA LEU A 444 -19.08 14.17 20.25
C LEU A 444 -19.21 12.74 19.67
N VAL A 445 -19.43 12.65 18.36
CA VAL A 445 -19.45 11.39 17.61
C VAL A 445 -18.04 10.83 17.37
N SER A 446 -16.99 11.66 17.43
CA SER A 446 -15.61 11.21 17.14
C SER A 446 -15.07 10.27 18.20
N GLY A 447 -15.56 10.34 19.44
CA GLY A 447 -15.31 9.32 20.45
C GLY A 447 -15.87 7.92 20.10
N LEU A 448 -16.65 7.81 19.02
CA LEU A 448 -17.25 6.58 18.49
C LEU A 448 -16.75 6.24 17.08
N LEU A 449 -15.94 7.09 16.45
CA LEU A 449 -15.23 6.77 15.21
C LEU A 449 -13.91 6.07 15.56
N PRO A 450 -13.46 5.09 14.77
CA PRO A 450 -12.13 4.51 14.96
C PRO A 450 -11.05 5.57 14.86
N ASP A 451 -10.04 5.49 15.75
CA ASP A 451 -8.99 6.50 15.89
C ASP A 451 -8.29 6.78 14.54
N GLU A 452 -8.10 5.75 13.71
CA GLU A 452 -7.47 5.88 12.40
C GLU A 452 -8.27 6.76 11.44
N VAL A 453 -9.60 6.68 11.48
CA VAL A 453 -10.51 7.49 10.66
C VAL A 453 -10.50 8.93 11.14
N TRP A 454 -10.51 9.12 12.46
CA TRP A 454 -10.53 10.45 13.05
C TRP A 454 -9.22 11.22 12.80
N GLN A 455 -8.07 10.56 12.95
CA GLN A 455 -6.77 11.16 12.62
C GLN A 455 -6.63 11.51 11.12
N ALA A 456 -7.34 10.77 10.26
CA ALA A 456 -7.40 11.06 8.82
C ALA A 456 -8.46 12.12 8.43
N SER A 457 -9.16 12.71 9.40
CA SER A 457 -10.26 13.65 9.17
C SER A 457 -9.77 15.09 9.03
N ILE A 458 -10.19 15.76 7.96
CA ILE A 458 -9.81 17.15 7.63
C ILE A 458 -11.10 17.99 7.48
N PHE A 459 -11.22 19.05 8.26
CA PHE A 459 -12.35 19.98 8.18
C PHE A 459 -12.06 21.13 7.22
N VAL A 460 -12.79 21.20 6.12
CA VAL A 460 -12.63 22.23 5.09
C VAL A 460 -13.71 23.30 5.29
N GLY A 461 -13.27 24.48 5.76
CA GLY A 461 -14.12 25.59 6.21
C GLY A 461 -14.08 26.84 5.32
N SER A 462 -15.22 27.54 5.29
CA SER A 462 -15.69 28.55 4.34
C SER A 462 -15.01 29.94 4.35
N VAL A 463 -13.79 30.08 4.89
CA VAL A 463 -13.07 31.37 4.93
C VAL A 463 -11.61 31.13 4.55
N GLY A 464 -11.17 31.68 3.42
CA GLY A 464 -9.75 31.94 3.19
C GLY A 464 -8.95 31.01 2.26
N VAL A 465 -9.57 30.18 1.42
CA VAL A 465 -8.81 29.40 0.41
C VAL A 465 -9.22 29.80 -1.01
N ARG A 466 -8.36 30.55 -1.71
CA ARG A 466 -8.49 30.82 -3.15
C ARG A 466 -8.18 29.54 -3.94
N TRP A 467 -9.17 28.71 -4.25
CA TRP A 467 -9.08 27.76 -5.37
C TRP A 467 -10.41 27.65 -6.09
N LEU A 468 -10.48 28.27 -7.27
CA LEU A 468 -11.43 27.98 -8.35
C LEU A 468 -11.00 28.82 -9.56
N SER A 469 -10.14 28.27 -10.42
CA SER A 469 -9.99 28.79 -11.78
C SER A 469 -11.24 28.37 -12.56
N ILE A 470 -12.24 29.25 -12.55
CA ILE A 470 -13.44 29.13 -13.37
C ILE A 470 -13.09 29.72 -14.74
N GLN A 471 -13.09 28.91 -15.79
CA GLN A 471 -12.81 29.39 -17.16
C GLN A 471 -13.90 30.32 -17.73
N ASN A 472 -15.03 30.55 -17.06
CA ASN A 472 -15.99 31.59 -17.45
C ASN A 472 -16.87 32.05 -16.26
N PRO A 473 -16.66 33.27 -15.72
CA PRO A 473 -17.40 33.77 -14.55
C PRO A 473 -18.82 34.29 -14.83
N GLN A 474 -19.34 34.15 -16.05
CA GLN A 474 -20.60 34.80 -16.45
C GLN A 474 -21.85 33.90 -16.37
N GLU A 475 -21.74 32.64 -15.97
CA GLU A 475 -22.89 31.74 -15.78
C GLU A 475 -22.93 31.19 -14.34
N LEU A 476 -23.42 31.99 -13.38
CA LEU A 476 -23.55 31.56 -11.97
C LEU A 476 -24.91 31.98 -11.37
N GLY A 477 -25.87 31.05 -11.47
CA GLY A 477 -27.03 30.98 -10.60
C GLY A 477 -26.74 30.11 -9.36
N GLN A 478 -27.53 30.26 -8.30
CA GLN A 478 -27.33 29.82 -6.89
C GLN A 478 -27.14 28.31 -6.61
N HIS A 479 -26.88 27.47 -7.60
CA HIS A 479 -26.62 26.04 -7.43
C HIS A 479 -25.40 25.62 -8.23
N LEU A 480 -24.25 25.45 -7.55
CA LEU A 480 -23.08 24.81 -8.14
C LEU A 480 -23.38 23.31 -8.31
N PRO A 481 -23.35 22.76 -9.53
CA PRO A 481 -23.41 21.31 -9.71
C PRO A 481 -22.11 20.70 -9.19
N LEU A 482 -22.20 19.77 -8.23
CA LEU A 482 -21.07 19.04 -7.60
C LEU A 482 -20.12 18.32 -8.58
N LYS A 483 -20.50 18.21 -9.87
CA LYS A 483 -19.67 17.69 -10.96
C LYS A 483 -18.49 18.60 -11.35
N SER A 484 -18.41 19.83 -10.83
CA SER A 484 -17.32 20.78 -11.11
C SER A 484 -16.27 20.87 -10.00
N LEU A 485 -16.33 20.00 -8.98
CA LEU A 485 -15.32 19.97 -7.92
C LEU A 485 -14.02 19.33 -8.44
N VAL A 486 -13.09 20.18 -8.85
CA VAL A 486 -11.68 19.79 -8.99
C VAL A 486 -11.07 19.86 -7.59
N PHE A 487 -10.85 18.71 -6.98
CA PHE A 487 -10.17 18.60 -5.69
C PHE A 487 -8.69 18.78 -5.92
N HIS A 488 -8.25 20.04 -6.01
CA HIS A 488 -6.85 20.34 -5.74
C HIS A 488 -6.61 20.06 -4.25
N GLN A 489 -5.51 19.38 -3.91
CA GLN A 489 -4.88 19.65 -2.62
C GLN A 489 -4.90 21.17 -2.43
N PRO A 490 -5.32 21.69 -1.25
CA PRO A 490 -5.26 23.12 -1.02
C PRO A 490 -3.83 23.55 -1.37
N LEU A 491 -3.66 24.44 -2.36
CA LEU A 491 -2.34 25.05 -2.44
C LEU A 491 -2.20 25.87 -1.17
N LEU A 492 -1.16 25.48 -0.47
CA LEU A 492 -0.46 26.23 0.55
C LEU A 492 -0.11 27.62 0.03
#